data_AF-B7G5W4-F1
#
_entry.id   AF-B7G5W4-F1
#
_cell.length_a   1.000
_cell.length_b   1.000
_cell.length_c   1.000
_cell.angle_alpha   90.00
_cell.angle_beta   90.00
_cell.angle_gamma   90.00
#
_symmetry.space_group_name_H-M   'P 1'
#
loop_
_entity.id
_entity.type
_entity.pdbx_description
1 polymer ?
#
loop_
_entity_poly.entity_id
_entity_poly.type
_entity_poly.pdbx_seq_one_letter_code
_entity_poly.pdbx_strand_id
1 'polypeptide(L)'
;MPEATMNKTDYNGTQTTYRVAIALNNIGVDLLEKGCFSQACDTHKDAVGVIMEAHKVAEHVHPMIIAFHRNDLSNLVLIKDCLHAALTRVCISRDPSRETHPNSRINAISDKNVAQTLEKMGQVFNRSASQPSTTFTYSPVKIDSGKSISDGLLQFSLDFETSVILFNFAIAHLCLAETVEDSKSAETHMQIALQLLCYANDIAAVKCYGGEHLEALNLTDPFHLYRLLLLMAMILQNTVRLFCVLGMDDRAGEAAQRFFDLESVALQHREVLRLYITSASAAA
;
A
#
# COMPACT_ATOMS: atom_id res chain seq x y z
N MET A 1 34.62 -16.39 11.09
CA MET A 1 33.67 -15.41 10.52
C MET A 1 33.19 -14.55 11.67
N PRO A 2 33.34 -13.22 11.62
CA PRO A 2 32.85 -12.36 12.69
C PRO A 2 31.33 -12.18 12.51
N GLU A 3 30.54 -12.62 13.49
CA GLU A 3 29.15 -12.21 13.63
C GLU A 3 29.14 -10.69 13.85
N ALA A 4 28.59 -9.95 12.90
CA ALA A 4 28.36 -8.52 13.05
C ALA A 4 27.29 -8.33 14.13
N THR A 5 27.73 -8.04 15.36
CA THR A 5 26.85 -7.62 16.44
C THR A 5 26.31 -6.23 16.11
N MET A 6 25.16 -6.18 15.45
CA MET A 6 24.39 -4.97 15.24
C MET A 6 24.13 -4.30 16.60
N ASN A 7 24.52 -3.03 16.72
CA ASN A 7 24.48 -2.30 17.99
C ASN A 7 23.02 -2.12 18.43
N LYS A 8 22.65 -2.51 19.66
CA LYS A 8 21.26 -2.46 20.16
C LYS A 8 20.59 -1.09 20.05
N THR A 9 21.37 -0.02 19.99
CA THR A 9 20.90 1.36 19.82
C THR A 9 20.36 1.64 18.41
N ASP A 10 20.95 1.06 17.37
CA ASP A 10 20.53 1.28 15.98
C ASP A 10 19.25 0.51 15.65
N TYR A 11 19.11 -0.68 16.22
CA TYR A 11 17.92 -1.53 16.10
C TYR A 11 16.64 -0.84 16.63
N ASN A 12 16.72 -0.20 17.79
CA ASN A 12 15.60 0.54 18.37
C ASN A 12 15.21 1.78 17.55
N GLY A 13 16.18 2.40 16.86
CA GLY A 13 15.96 3.51 15.95
C GLY A 13 15.11 3.11 14.75
N THR A 14 15.51 2.05 14.03
CA THR A 14 14.80 1.53 12.85
C THR A 14 13.36 1.12 13.18
N GLN A 15 13.16 0.41 14.30
CA GLN A 15 11.83 -0.01 14.73
C GLN A 15 10.92 1.18 15.05
N THR A 16 11.48 2.24 15.62
CA THR A 16 10.73 3.47 15.92
C THR A 16 10.32 4.18 14.64
N THR A 17 11.26 4.40 13.71
CA THR A 17 11.01 5.04 12.41
C THR A 17 9.93 4.27 11.63
N TYR A 18 10.04 2.95 11.58
CA TYR A 18 9.07 2.09 10.92
C TYR A 18 7.66 2.23 11.50
N ARG A 19 7.51 2.20 12.83
CA ARG A 19 6.21 2.38 13.49
C ARG A 19 5.61 3.76 13.22
N VAL A 20 6.43 4.80 13.08
CA VAL A 20 5.96 6.13 12.69
C VAL A 20 5.46 6.14 11.25
N ALA A 21 6.15 5.50 10.30
CA ALA A 21 5.67 5.39 8.93
C ALA A 21 4.29 4.71 8.85
N ILE A 22 4.09 3.61 9.60
CA ILE A 22 2.77 2.95 9.70
C ILE A 22 1.72 3.89 10.29
N ALA A 23 2.05 4.61 11.37
CA ALA A 23 1.12 5.54 11.99
C ALA A 23 0.69 6.65 11.01
N LEU A 24 1.67 7.24 10.29
CA LEU A 24 1.41 8.23 9.25
C LEU A 24 0.55 7.66 8.13
N ASN A 25 0.85 6.44 7.66
CA ASN A 25 0.00 5.76 6.67
C ASN A 25 -1.44 5.67 7.13
N ASN A 26 -1.68 5.16 8.34
CA ASN A 26 -3.03 4.97 8.85
C ASN A 26 -3.77 6.30 9.06
N ILE A 27 -3.06 7.37 9.46
CA ILE A 27 -3.63 8.72 9.50
C ILE A 27 -4.02 9.19 8.08
N GLY A 28 -3.17 8.96 7.08
CA GLY A 28 -3.47 9.26 5.69
C GLY A 28 -4.71 8.52 5.18
N VAL A 29 -4.86 7.25 5.54
CA VAL A 29 -6.05 6.46 5.23
C VAL A 29 -7.30 7.02 5.91
N ASP A 30 -7.24 7.38 7.19
CA ASP A 30 -8.37 8.02 7.90
C ASP A 30 -8.78 9.35 7.23
N LEU A 31 -7.83 10.10 6.68
CA LEU A 31 -8.09 11.32 5.91
C LEU A 31 -8.75 11.01 4.56
N LEU A 32 -8.34 9.95 3.85
CA LEU A 32 -9.00 9.47 2.63
C LEU A 32 -10.46 9.08 2.89
N GLU A 33 -10.73 8.34 3.97
CA GLU A 33 -12.10 7.94 4.34
C GLU A 33 -13.00 9.15 4.64
N LYS A 34 -12.41 10.27 5.07
CA LYS A 34 -13.11 11.54 5.32
C LYS A 34 -13.21 12.45 4.10
N GLY A 35 -12.60 12.08 2.98
CA GLY A 35 -12.56 12.90 1.76
C GLY A 35 -11.50 14.00 1.77
N CYS A 36 -10.61 14.06 2.76
CA CYS A 36 -9.58 15.10 2.90
C CYS A 36 -8.33 14.80 2.06
N PHE A 37 -8.47 14.78 0.74
CA PHE A 37 -7.47 14.18 -0.16
C PHE A 37 -6.14 14.91 -0.19
N SER A 38 -6.13 16.25 -0.11
CA SER A 38 -4.89 17.03 -0.06
C SER A 38 -4.10 16.72 1.21
N GLN A 39 -4.77 16.66 2.35
CA GLN A 39 -4.15 16.33 3.64
C GLN A 39 -3.66 14.87 3.69
N ALA A 40 -4.43 13.95 3.09
CA ALA A 40 -4.04 12.55 2.97
C ALA A 40 -2.77 12.42 2.11
N CYS A 41 -2.71 13.10 0.97
CA CYS A 41 -1.57 13.15 0.06
C CYS A 41 -0.29 13.61 0.78
N ASP A 42 -0.35 14.73 1.51
CA ASP A 42 0.78 15.21 2.29
C ASP A 42 1.22 14.23 3.39
N THR A 43 0.26 13.59 4.04
CA THR A 43 0.56 12.62 5.12
C THR A 43 1.17 11.34 4.57
N HIS A 44 0.72 10.86 3.41
CA HIS A 44 1.34 9.72 2.74
C HIS A 44 2.73 10.05 2.22
N LYS A 45 2.97 11.27 1.73
CA LYS A 45 4.30 11.76 1.39
C LYS A 45 5.25 11.72 2.59
N ASP A 46 4.78 12.19 3.75
CA ASP A 46 5.53 12.09 5.02
C ASP A 46 5.82 10.62 5.37
N ALA A 47 4.83 9.72 5.22
CA ALA A 47 5.00 8.28 5.46
C ALA A 47 6.07 7.64 4.55
N VAL A 48 6.09 8.00 3.25
CA VAL A 48 7.12 7.57 2.29
C VAL A 48 8.50 8.06 2.72
N GLY A 49 8.63 9.33 3.12
CA GLY A 49 9.90 9.87 3.59
C GLY A 49 10.44 9.12 4.81
N VAL A 50 9.57 8.82 5.77
CA VAL A 50 9.94 8.07 6.99
C VAL A 50 10.27 6.61 6.69
N ILE A 51 9.48 5.91 5.86
CA ILE A 51 9.75 4.50 5.55
C ILE A 51 11.05 4.34 4.76
N MET A 52 11.35 5.27 3.85
CA MET A 52 12.63 5.28 3.13
C MET A 52 13.83 5.46 4.07
N GLU A 53 13.70 6.29 5.09
CA GLU A 53 14.74 6.44 6.10
C GLU A 53 14.91 5.14 6.91
N ALA A 54 13.82 4.47 7.28
CA ALA A 54 13.89 3.16 7.94
C ALA A 54 14.66 2.12 7.10
N HIS A 55 14.48 2.14 5.78
CA HIS A 55 15.19 1.25 4.86
C HIS A 55 16.69 1.54 4.82
N LYS A 56 17.11 2.82 4.82
CA LYS A 56 18.54 3.18 4.83
C LYS A 56 19.24 2.63 6.06
N VAL A 57 18.58 2.63 7.22
CA VAL A 57 19.13 2.11 8.47
C VAL A 57 19.18 0.58 8.49
N ALA A 58 18.40 -0.11 7.64
CA ALA A 58 18.31 -1.57 7.61
C ALA A 58 19.39 -2.28 6.73
N GLU A 59 20.30 -1.52 6.09
CA GLU A 59 21.32 -1.98 5.12
C GLU A 59 20.78 -2.67 3.83
N HIS A 60 21.27 -2.21 2.68
CA HIS A 60 20.94 -2.62 1.29
C HIS A 60 19.52 -2.29 0.80
N VAL A 61 19.31 -1.03 0.41
CA VAL A 61 18.08 -0.59 -0.26
C VAL A 61 18.27 -0.53 -1.78
N HIS A 62 17.30 -1.06 -2.51
CA HIS A 62 17.26 -1.05 -3.96
C HIS A 62 17.43 0.38 -4.53
N PRO A 63 18.36 0.62 -5.48
CA PRO A 63 18.69 1.96 -5.99
C PRO A 63 17.51 2.77 -6.53
N MET A 64 16.43 2.13 -6.97
CA MET A 64 15.24 2.81 -7.52
C MET A 64 14.46 3.62 -6.49
N ILE A 65 14.43 3.22 -5.21
CA ILE A 65 13.68 3.93 -4.16
C ILE A 65 14.36 5.28 -3.83
N ILE A 66 15.69 5.35 -3.99
CA ILE A 66 16.53 6.52 -3.67
C ILE A 66 16.24 7.73 -4.59
N ALA A 67 15.80 7.50 -5.83
CA ALA A 67 15.57 8.56 -6.81
C ALA A 67 14.41 9.52 -6.44
N PHE A 68 13.47 9.08 -5.60
CA PHE A 68 12.31 9.89 -5.19
C PHE A 68 12.62 10.90 -4.09
N HIS A 69 13.75 10.78 -3.39
CA HIS A 69 14.03 11.58 -2.20
C HIS A 69 15.45 12.16 -2.23
N ARG A 70 15.53 13.45 -2.60
CA ARG A 70 16.78 14.23 -2.57
C ARG A 70 16.94 15.10 -1.32
N ASN A 71 16.14 14.84 -0.28
CA ASN A 71 16.23 15.53 1.01
C ASN A 71 16.57 14.53 2.12
N ASP A 72 17.65 14.82 2.86
CA ASP A 72 18.11 14.08 4.03
C ASP A 72 17.06 14.16 5.15
N LEU A 73 16.37 13.04 5.42
CA LEU A 73 15.45 12.88 6.55
C LEU A 73 16.13 12.25 7.78
N SER A 74 17.46 12.32 7.86
CA SER A 74 18.30 11.65 8.86
C SER A 74 18.19 12.19 10.30
N ASN A 75 17.10 12.88 10.66
CA ASN A 75 16.92 13.48 11.98
C ASN A 75 15.60 13.04 12.63
N LEU A 76 15.69 12.40 13.80
CA LEU A 76 14.55 12.06 14.67
C LEU A 76 13.63 13.25 14.98
N VAL A 77 14.18 14.47 14.95
CA VAL A 77 13.40 15.71 15.07
C VAL A 77 12.40 15.84 13.92
N LEU A 78 12.81 15.55 12.68
CA LEU A 78 11.95 15.62 11.50
C LEU A 78 10.82 14.57 11.54
N ILE A 79 11.10 13.37 12.06
CA ILE A 79 10.08 12.31 12.21
C ILE A 79 8.97 12.75 13.17
N LYS A 80 9.34 13.39 14.30
CA LYS A 80 8.38 13.93 15.26
C LYS A 80 7.56 15.07 14.65
N ASP A 81 8.19 15.93 13.87
CA ASP A 81 7.53 17.03 13.18
C ASP A 81 6.52 16.52 12.13
N CYS A 82 6.86 15.48 11.36
CA CYS A 82 5.94 14.81 10.43
C CYS A 82 4.70 14.29 11.15
N LEU A 83 4.87 13.61 12.30
CA LEU A 83 3.74 13.11 13.08
C LEU A 83 2.88 14.25 13.65
N HIS A 84 3.51 15.31 14.15
CA HIS A 84 2.79 16.47 14.66
C HIS A 84 1.99 17.19 13.55
N ALA A 85 2.59 17.35 12.37
CA ALA A 85 1.93 17.90 11.19
C ALA A 85 0.72 17.04 10.77
N ALA A 86 0.88 15.72 10.71
CA ALA A 86 -0.21 14.80 10.39
C ALA A 86 -1.38 14.88 11.38
N LEU A 87 -1.09 14.92 12.69
CA LEU A 87 -2.13 15.09 13.72
C LEU A 87 -2.83 16.45 13.60
N THR A 88 -2.09 17.50 13.25
CA THR A 88 -2.66 18.84 13.02
C THR A 88 -3.63 18.83 11.84
N ARG A 89 -3.30 18.14 10.73
CA ARG A 89 -4.19 17.98 9.57
C ARG A 89 -5.52 17.34 9.96
N VAL A 90 -5.48 16.24 10.74
CA VAL A 90 -6.68 15.56 11.25
C VAL A 90 -7.57 16.48 12.08
N CYS A 91 -6.98 17.37 12.89
CA CYS A 91 -7.74 18.32 13.70
C CYS A 91 -8.40 19.43 12.87
N ILE A 92 -7.78 19.84 11.76
CA ILE A 92 -8.26 20.93 10.89
C ILE A 92 -9.33 20.46 9.89
N SER A 93 -9.38 19.17 9.54
CA SER A 93 -10.32 18.49 8.62
C SER A 93 -11.84 18.71 8.88
N ARG A 94 -12.21 19.54 9.86
CA ARG A 94 -13.59 19.79 10.32
C ARG A 94 -14.46 20.69 9.43
N ASP A 95 -14.09 20.97 8.17
CA ASP A 95 -14.99 21.70 7.27
C ASP A 95 -15.72 20.75 6.29
N PRO A 96 -16.87 20.18 6.67
CA PRO A 96 -17.64 19.24 5.84
C PRO A 96 -18.23 19.89 4.59
N SER A 97 -18.09 21.21 4.41
CA SER A 97 -18.67 21.94 3.29
C SER A 97 -17.80 21.97 2.03
N ARG A 98 -16.52 21.55 2.11
CA ARG A 98 -15.54 21.81 1.03
C ARG A 98 -14.96 20.62 0.27
N GLU A 99 -15.11 19.38 0.70
CA GLU A 99 -14.60 18.22 -0.05
C GLU A 99 -15.58 17.04 0.04
N THR A 100 -16.73 17.16 -0.63
CA THR A 100 -17.63 16.02 -0.84
C THR A 100 -17.55 15.59 -2.28
N HIS A 101 -16.78 14.53 -2.55
CA HIS A 101 -17.00 13.75 -3.78
C HIS A 101 -18.42 13.15 -3.67
N PRO A 102 -19.33 13.40 -4.62
CA PRO A 102 -20.71 12.94 -4.49
C PRO A 102 -20.89 11.41 -4.49
N ASN A 103 -19.86 10.64 -4.91
CA ASN A 103 -20.07 9.27 -5.38
C ASN A 103 -19.09 8.19 -4.87
N SER A 104 -18.17 8.48 -3.97
CA SER A 104 -17.22 7.46 -3.49
C SER A 104 -17.04 7.52 -1.97
N ARG A 105 -17.81 6.70 -1.25
CA ARG A 105 -17.40 6.29 0.11
C ARG A 105 -16.13 5.46 -0.05
N ILE A 106 -14.98 6.06 0.25
CA ILE A 106 -13.73 5.33 0.37
C ILE A 106 -13.80 4.55 1.68
N ASN A 107 -13.69 3.23 1.58
CA ASN A 107 -13.66 2.35 2.74
C ASN A 107 -12.30 1.68 2.79
N ALA A 108 -11.60 1.84 3.91
CA ALA A 108 -10.31 1.20 4.09
C ALA A 108 -10.45 -0.30 4.34
N ILE A 109 -9.46 -1.05 3.89
CA ILE A 109 -9.24 -2.45 4.24
C ILE A 109 -8.35 -2.46 5.49
N SER A 110 -8.69 -3.29 6.48
CA SER A 110 -7.90 -3.47 7.70
C SER A 110 -7.77 -4.95 8.03
N ASP A 111 -6.60 -5.33 8.54
CA ASP A 111 -6.28 -6.71 8.89
C ASP A 111 -7.16 -7.26 10.02
N LYS A 112 -7.71 -6.39 10.87
CA LYS A 112 -8.72 -6.75 11.87
C LYS A 112 -10.03 -7.25 11.29
N ASN A 113 -10.32 -6.95 10.02
CA ASN A 113 -11.56 -7.33 9.38
C ASN A 113 -11.31 -8.30 8.23
N VAL A 114 -10.91 -9.53 8.60
CA VAL A 114 -10.68 -10.62 7.65
C VAL A 114 -11.87 -10.77 6.70
N ALA A 115 -13.10 -10.75 7.21
CA ALA A 115 -14.31 -10.87 6.37
C ALA A 115 -14.39 -9.80 5.27
N GLN A 116 -14.08 -8.55 5.59
CA GLN A 116 -14.04 -7.45 4.61
C GLN A 116 -12.93 -7.64 3.58
N THR A 117 -11.73 -8.05 4.00
CA THR A 117 -10.60 -8.35 3.10
C THR A 117 -10.98 -9.47 2.13
N LEU A 118 -11.68 -10.50 2.61
CA LEU A 118 -12.16 -11.61 1.79
C LEU A 118 -13.22 -11.16 0.79
N GLU A 119 -14.22 -10.42 1.25
CA GLU A 119 -15.27 -9.87 0.40
C GLU A 119 -14.67 -9.01 -0.71
N LYS A 120 -13.72 -8.14 -0.35
CA LYS A 120 -13.05 -7.26 -1.31
C LYS A 120 -12.29 -8.04 -2.36
N MET A 121 -11.59 -9.09 -1.97
CA MET A 121 -10.89 -9.95 -2.92
C MET A 121 -11.87 -10.65 -3.88
N GLY A 122 -12.99 -11.16 -3.36
CA GLY A 122 -14.07 -11.68 -4.20
C GLY A 122 -14.56 -10.64 -5.19
N GLN A 123 -14.70 -9.38 -4.77
CA GLN A 123 -15.08 -8.30 -5.69
C GLN A 123 -13.99 -8.00 -6.74
N VAL A 124 -12.71 -7.98 -6.36
CA VAL A 124 -11.59 -7.66 -7.27
C VAL A 124 -11.41 -8.75 -8.33
N PHE A 125 -11.34 -10.02 -7.92
CA PHE A 125 -11.14 -11.12 -8.86
C PHE A 125 -12.42 -11.47 -9.65
N ASN A 126 -13.60 -11.53 -9.01
CA ASN A 126 -14.82 -11.88 -9.77
C ASN A 126 -15.26 -10.80 -10.77
N ARG A 127 -14.90 -9.52 -10.59
CA ARG A 127 -15.22 -8.46 -11.57
C ARG A 127 -14.48 -8.65 -12.89
N SER A 128 -13.25 -9.18 -12.85
CA SER A 128 -12.41 -9.46 -14.02
C SER A 128 -13.13 -10.32 -15.07
N ALA A 129 -13.90 -11.31 -14.62
CA ALA A 129 -14.59 -12.26 -15.49
C ALA A 129 -15.79 -11.70 -16.27
N SER A 130 -16.33 -10.53 -15.90
CA SER A 130 -17.64 -10.08 -16.42
C SER A 130 -17.65 -8.73 -17.14
N GLN A 131 -16.74 -7.80 -16.87
CA GLN A 131 -16.53 -6.56 -17.65
C GLN A 131 -15.40 -5.70 -17.01
N PRO A 132 -14.54 -5.03 -17.80
CA PRO A 132 -13.57 -4.09 -17.26
C PRO A 132 -14.30 -2.91 -16.62
N SER A 133 -14.18 -2.79 -15.30
CA SER A 133 -14.71 -1.67 -14.52
C SER A 133 -14.17 -0.34 -15.07
N THR A 134 -15.05 0.61 -15.36
CA THR A 134 -14.67 1.96 -15.80
C THR A 134 -14.14 2.82 -14.65
N THR A 135 -14.32 2.38 -13.40
CA THR A 135 -13.94 3.10 -12.19
C THR A 135 -12.68 2.53 -11.56
N PHE A 136 -11.85 3.42 -11.00
CA PHE A 136 -10.72 3.04 -10.16
C PHE A 136 -11.16 2.34 -8.87
N THR A 137 -10.26 1.55 -8.29
CA THR A 137 -10.45 0.88 -7.00
C THR A 137 -9.89 1.75 -5.88
N TYR A 138 -10.80 2.41 -5.14
CA TYR A 138 -10.52 3.26 -3.98
C TYR A 138 -10.64 2.49 -2.67
N SER A 139 -9.70 1.58 -2.39
CA SER A 139 -9.72 0.77 -1.17
C SER A 139 -8.36 0.80 -0.48
N PRO A 140 -8.03 1.92 0.19
CA PRO A 140 -6.75 2.07 0.88
C PRO A 140 -6.60 1.05 2.00
N VAL A 141 -5.37 0.71 2.36
CA VAL A 141 -5.05 -0.37 3.30
C VAL A 141 -4.45 0.19 4.58
N LYS A 142 -5.05 -0.10 5.73
CA LYS A 142 -4.48 0.17 7.06
C LYS A 142 -3.54 -0.96 7.43
N ILE A 143 -2.38 -0.61 7.99
CA ILE A 143 -1.39 -1.58 8.48
C ILE A 143 -1.57 -1.70 9.99
N ASP A 144 -1.90 -2.89 10.47
CA ASP A 144 -2.02 -3.15 11.91
C ASP A 144 -0.63 -3.41 12.50
N SER A 145 -0.15 -2.48 13.33
CA SER A 145 1.16 -2.55 14.03
C SER A 145 1.18 -3.54 15.21
N GLY A 146 0.53 -4.70 15.07
CA GLY A 146 0.48 -5.74 16.10
C GLY A 146 1.86 -6.18 16.58
N LYS A 147 1.92 -6.86 17.74
CA LYS A 147 3.16 -7.29 18.44
C LYS A 147 4.07 -8.26 17.66
N SER A 148 3.81 -8.50 16.37
CA SER A 148 4.40 -9.58 15.57
C SER A 148 5.80 -9.29 15.01
N ILE A 149 6.44 -8.18 15.38
CA ILE A 149 7.83 -7.95 15.00
C ILE A 149 8.72 -8.68 16.02
N SER A 150 8.76 -10.01 15.93
CA SER A 150 9.86 -10.80 16.49
C SER A 150 11.08 -10.66 15.57
N ASP A 151 12.25 -10.46 16.17
CA ASP A 151 13.55 -9.98 15.65
C ASP A 151 14.09 -10.52 14.29
N GLY A 152 13.43 -11.48 13.62
CA GLY A 152 13.88 -12.05 12.34
C GLY A 152 13.03 -11.71 11.10
N LEU A 153 11.81 -11.18 11.26
CA LEU A 153 10.87 -10.92 10.15
C LEU A 153 10.83 -9.45 9.69
N LEU A 154 11.64 -8.58 10.29
CA LEU A 154 11.64 -7.14 10.04
C LEU A 154 11.79 -6.78 8.56
N GLN A 155 12.66 -7.47 7.82
CA GLN A 155 12.90 -7.17 6.40
C GLN A 155 11.75 -7.60 5.50
N PHE A 156 11.03 -8.67 5.85
CA PHE A 156 9.82 -9.09 5.11
C PHE A 156 8.66 -8.13 5.34
N SER A 157 8.58 -7.53 6.53
CA SER A 157 7.61 -6.50 6.94
C SER A 157 7.96 -5.08 6.49
N LEU A 158 9.00 -4.90 5.67
CA LEU A 158 9.38 -3.57 5.16
C LEU A 158 8.90 -3.41 3.71
N ASP A 159 9.08 -4.44 2.89
CA ASP A 159 8.68 -4.41 1.48
C ASP A 159 7.16 -4.33 1.30
N PHE A 160 6.40 -5.20 1.98
CA PHE A 160 4.93 -5.21 1.87
C PHE A 160 4.33 -3.88 2.33
N GLU A 161 4.78 -3.37 3.48
CA GLU A 161 4.30 -2.13 4.07
C GLU A 161 4.69 -0.93 3.22
N THR A 162 5.86 -0.96 2.58
CA THR A 162 6.26 0.05 1.59
C THR A 162 5.34 0.03 0.38
N SER A 163 5.03 -1.15 -0.17
CA SER A 163 4.05 -1.28 -1.25
C SER A 163 2.67 -0.76 -0.83
N VAL A 164 2.21 -1.03 0.40
CA VAL A 164 0.95 -0.48 0.93
C VAL A 164 0.98 1.05 1.02
N ILE A 165 2.06 1.62 1.56
CA ILE A 165 2.22 3.07 1.69
C ILE A 165 2.20 3.74 0.31
N LEU A 166 2.95 3.21 -0.65
CA LEU A 166 2.99 3.73 -2.01
C LEU A 166 1.64 3.59 -2.73
N PHE A 167 0.95 2.46 -2.54
CA PHE A 167 -0.40 2.25 -3.06
C PHE A 167 -1.37 3.29 -2.49
N ASN A 168 -1.43 3.47 -1.17
CA ASN A 168 -2.32 4.47 -0.55
C ASN A 168 -1.99 5.89 -0.99
N PHE A 169 -0.69 6.19 -1.17
CA PHE A 169 -0.26 7.48 -1.71
C PHE A 169 -0.78 7.69 -3.14
N ALA A 170 -0.70 6.67 -3.99
CA ALA A 170 -1.28 6.71 -5.33
C ALA A 170 -2.80 6.91 -5.29
N ILE A 171 -3.51 6.26 -4.36
CA ILE A 171 -4.95 6.47 -4.16
C ILE A 171 -5.25 7.95 -3.83
N ALA A 172 -4.46 8.59 -2.97
CA ALA A 172 -4.62 10.01 -2.67
C ALA A 172 -4.45 10.88 -3.92
N HIS A 173 -3.46 10.59 -4.77
CA HIS A 173 -3.27 11.27 -6.05
C HIS A 173 -4.43 11.03 -7.02
N LEU A 174 -4.97 9.81 -7.11
CA LEU A 174 -6.16 9.53 -7.93
C LEU A 174 -7.37 10.34 -7.46
N CYS A 175 -7.60 10.40 -6.15
CA CYS A 175 -8.69 11.20 -5.59
C CYS A 175 -8.50 12.70 -5.91
N LEU A 176 -7.28 13.22 -5.79
CA LEU A 176 -6.97 14.60 -6.16
C LEU A 176 -7.23 14.85 -7.66
N ALA A 177 -6.81 13.94 -8.54
CA ALA A 177 -7.03 14.04 -9.98
C ALA A 177 -8.52 14.13 -10.35
N GLU A 178 -9.42 13.50 -9.58
CA GLU A 178 -10.87 13.59 -9.80
C GLU A 178 -11.50 14.88 -9.25
N THR A 179 -10.87 15.51 -8.24
CA THR A 179 -11.41 16.73 -7.59
C THR A 179 -10.92 18.05 -8.19
N VAL A 180 -9.77 18.07 -8.86
CA VAL A 180 -9.21 19.30 -9.41
C VAL A 180 -9.90 19.68 -10.71
N GLU A 181 -10.28 20.96 -10.85
CA GLU A 181 -10.94 21.47 -12.07
C GLU A 181 -9.97 21.64 -13.25
N ASP A 182 -8.69 21.88 -12.95
CA ASP A 182 -7.66 22.08 -13.96
C ASP A 182 -7.19 20.74 -14.55
N SER A 183 -7.47 20.54 -15.84
CA SER A 183 -7.10 19.34 -16.60
C SER A 183 -5.61 19.00 -16.54
N LYS A 184 -4.72 20.00 -16.52
CA LYS A 184 -3.27 19.78 -16.46
C LYS A 184 -2.84 19.28 -15.08
N SER A 185 -3.43 19.84 -14.03
CA SER A 185 -3.21 19.38 -12.65
C SER A 185 -3.75 17.96 -12.47
N ALA A 186 -4.94 17.65 -13.01
CA ALA A 186 -5.51 16.30 -12.99
C ALA A 186 -4.56 15.29 -13.66
N GLU A 187 -4.07 15.60 -14.87
CA GLU A 187 -3.13 14.75 -15.59
C GLU A 187 -1.83 14.56 -14.80
N THR A 188 -1.31 15.61 -14.18
CA THR A 188 -0.11 15.54 -13.32
C THR A 188 -0.32 14.57 -12.15
N HIS A 189 -1.46 14.66 -11.46
CA HIS A 189 -1.79 13.73 -10.37
C HIS A 189 -1.93 12.28 -10.88
N MET A 190 -2.53 12.05 -12.05
CA MET A 190 -2.62 10.72 -12.65
C MET A 190 -1.24 10.13 -13.01
N GLN A 191 -0.33 10.95 -13.54
CA GLN A 191 1.04 10.53 -13.85
C GLN A 191 1.81 10.15 -12.58
N ILE A 192 1.67 10.93 -11.50
CA ILE A 192 2.30 10.61 -10.21
C ILE A 192 1.70 9.32 -9.63
N ALA A 193 0.37 9.16 -9.67
CA ALA A 193 -0.28 7.93 -9.23
C ALA A 193 0.22 6.70 -10.00
N LEU A 194 0.38 6.82 -11.32
CA LEU A 194 0.91 5.73 -12.15
C LEU A 194 2.33 5.34 -11.73
N GLN A 195 3.21 6.32 -11.50
CA GLN A 195 4.57 6.06 -11.05
C GLN A 195 4.57 5.32 -9.71
N LEU A 196 3.81 5.82 -8.72
CA LEU A 196 3.69 5.21 -7.40
C LEU A 196 3.15 3.78 -7.47
N LEU A 197 2.15 3.50 -8.32
CA LEU A 197 1.61 2.16 -8.53
C LEU A 197 2.63 1.22 -9.19
N CYS A 198 3.41 1.71 -10.16
CA CYS A 198 4.48 0.91 -10.76
C CYS A 198 5.52 0.52 -9.71
N TYR A 199 5.96 1.46 -8.86
CA TYR A 199 6.90 1.15 -7.79
C TYR A 199 6.32 0.19 -6.74
N ALA A 200 5.07 0.41 -6.33
CA ALA A 200 4.37 -0.49 -5.41
C ALA A 200 4.29 -1.91 -5.98
N ASN A 201 4.00 -2.03 -7.29
CA ASN A 201 3.97 -3.31 -7.99
C ASN A 201 5.34 -3.98 -8.01
N ASP A 202 6.41 -3.25 -8.36
CA ASP A 202 7.75 -3.84 -8.46
C ASP A 202 8.22 -4.39 -7.11
N ILE A 203 7.97 -3.67 -6.02
CA ILE A 203 8.30 -4.13 -4.66
C ILE A 203 7.47 -5.37 -4.28
N ALA A 204 6.16 -5.37 -4.56
CA ALA A 204 5.28 -6.49 -4.23
C ALA A 204 5.55 -7.74 -5.10
N ALA A 205 5.88 -7.54 -6.38
CA ALA A 205 6.12 -8.60 -7.35
C ALA A 205 7.34 -9.45 -7.00
N VAL A 206 8.40 -8.85 -6.42
CA VAL A 206 9.57 -9.59 -5.92
C VAL A 206 9.16 -10.68 -4.94
N LYS A 207 8.11 -10.44 -4.13
CA LYS A 207 7.61 -11.41 -3.17
C LYS A 207 6.63 -12.43 -3.77
N CYS A 208 5.79 -12.03 -4.73
CA CYS A 208 4.84 -12.95 -5.36
C CYS A 208 5.47 -13.92 -6.35
N TYR A 209 6.49 -13.50 -7.10
CA TYR A 209 7.04 -14.31 -8.19
C TYR A 209 8.36 -15.01 -7.83
N GLY A 210 8.91 -14.79 -6.63
CA GLY A 210 10.00 -15.60 -6.10
C GLY A 210 9.46 -16.98 -5.68
N GLY A 211 9.57 -17.98 -6.56
CA GLY A 211 8.91 -19.29 -6.40
C GLY A 211 9.11 -19.97 -5.04
N GLU A 212 10.32 -19.92 -4.46
CA GLU A 212 10.60 -20.49 -3.14
C GLU A 212 9.89 -19.74 -1.99
N HIS A 213 9.61 -18.44 -2.16
CA HIS A 213 9.00 -17.60 -1.14
C HIS A 213 7.49 -17.76 -1.09
N LEU A 214 6.85 -17.98 -2.23
CA LEU A 214 5.40 -18.19 -2.30
C LEU A 214 5.00 -19.47 -1.57
N GLU A 215 5.75 -20.56 -1.75
CA GLU A 215 5.52 -21.83 -1.06
C GLU A 215 5.75 -21.70 0.45
N ALA A 216 6.82 -21.01 0.86
CA ALA A 216 7.12 -20.78 2.27
C ALA A 216 6.04 -19.92 2.97
N LEU A 217 5.57 -18.85 2.32
CA LEU A 217 4.49 -18.00 2.84
C LEU A 217 3.16 -18.74 2.93
N ASN A 218 2.83 -19.56 1.92
CA ASN A 218 1.61 -20.37 1.92
C ASN A 218 1.57 -21.34 3.12
N LEU A 219 2.72 -21.84 3.57
CA LEU A 219 2.83 -22.76 4.70
C LEU A 219 2.89 -22.06 6.06
N THR A 220 3.41 -20.83 6.13
CA THR A 220 3.71 -20.16 7.41
C THR A 220 2.73 -19.05 7.78
N ASP A 221 2.26 -18.27 6.81
CA ASP A 221 1.26 -17.20 7.02
C ASP A 221 0.38 -17.03 5.76
N PRO A 222 -0.64 -17.89 5.59
CA PRO A 222 -1.56 -17.81 4.45
C PRO A 222 -2.35 -16.49 4.42
N PHE A 223 -2.53 -15.82 5.56
CA PHE A 223 -3.18 -14.52 5.61
C PHE A 223 -2.28 -13.41 5.06
N HIS A 224 -0.96 -13.47 5.28
CA HIS A 224 -0.03 -12.53 4.66
C HIS A 224 0.03 -12.72 3.15
N LEU A 225 0.10 -13.97 2.67
CA LEU A 225 0.02 -14.29 1.24
C LEU A 225 -1.25 -13.70 0.63
N TYR A 226 -2.39 -13.86 1.29
CA TYR A 226 -3.66 -13.31 0.83
C TYR A 226 -3.65 -11.79 0.69
N ARG A 227 -3.10 -11.10 1.69
CA ARG A 227 -2.97 -9.64 1.70
C ARG A 227 -2.10 -9.16 0.55
N LEU A 228 -1.00 -9.86 0.29
CA LEU A 228 -0.09 -9.56 -0.81
C LEU A 228 -0.79 -9.74 -2.18
N LEU A 229 -1.50 -10.85 -2.39
CA LEU A 229 -2.26 -11.10 -3.61
C LEU A 229 -3.35 -10.04 -3.84
N LEU A 230 -4.11 -9.69 -2.80
CA LEU A 230 -5.12 -8.64 -2.88
C LEU A 230 -4.52 -7.27 -3.20
N LEU A 231 -3.42 -6.90 -2.53
CA LEU A 231 -2.71 -5.65 -2.78
C LEU A 231 -2.24 -5.57 -4.22
N MET A 232 -1.58 -6.61 -4.73
CA MET A 232 -1.12 -6.63 -6.12
C MET A 232 -2.27 -6.56 -7.12
N ALA A 233 -3.38 -7.25 -6.86
CA ALA A 233 -4.55 -7.19 -7.72
C ALA A 233 -5.11 -5.76 -7.80
N MET A 234 -5.22 -5.06 -6.67
CA MET A 234 -5.66 -3.65 -6.63
C MET A 234 -4.67 -2.72 -7.35
N ILE A 235 -3.36 -2.93 -7.16
CA ILE A 235 -2.32 -2.15 -7.85
C ILE A 235 -2.45 -2.33 -9.36
N LEU A 236 -2.44 -3.57 -9.85
CA LEU A 236 -2.50 -3.87 -11.28
C LEU A 236 -3.80 -3.37 -11.92
N GLN A 237 -4.94 -3.51 -11.25
CA GLN A 237 -6.22 -3.00 -11.75
C GLN A 237 -6.19 -1.48 -11.94
N ASN A 238 -5.66 -0.73 -10.97
CA ASN A 238 -5.52 0.72 -11.09
C ASN A 238 -4.48 1.11 -12.14
N THR A 239 -3.39 0.37 -12.26
CA THR A 239 -2.34 0.58 -13.28
C THR A 239 -2.87 0.38 -14.69
N VAL A 240 -3.58 -0.72 -14.97
CA VAL A 240 -4.23 -0.98 -16.26
C VAL A 240 -5.14 0.20 -16.61
N ARG A 241 -5.95 0.65 -15.65
CA ARG A 241 -6.89 1.76 -15.89
C ARG A 241 -6.16 3.06 -16.21
N LEU A 242 -5.11 3.41 -15.46
CA LEU A 242 -4.31 4.60 -15.73
C LEU A 242 -3.64 4.52 -17.10
N PHE A 243 -3.08 3.37 -17.49
CA PHE A 243 -2.52 3.21 -18.82
C PHE A 243 -3.57 3.45 -19.92
N CYS A 244 -4.78 2.92 -19.79
CA CYS A 244 -5.86 3.20 -20.73
C CYS A 244 -6.24 4.69 -20.78
N VAL A 245 -6.37 5.34 -19.63
CA VAL A 245 -6.73 6.78 -19.55
C VAL A 245 -5.63 7.66 -20.18
N LEU A 246 -4.37 7.27 -20.05
CA LEU A 246 -3.22 7.98 -20.60
C LEU A 246 -2.86 7.56 -22.04
N GLY A 247 -3.66 6.70 -22.68
CA GLY A 247 -3.45 6.26 -24.06
C GLY A 247 -2.23 5.34 -24.26
N MET A 248 -1.85 4.57 -23.23
CA MET A 248 -0.70 3.66 -23.22
C MET A 248 -1.16 2.20 -23.38
N ASP A 249 -1.83 1.89 -24.49
CA ASP A 249 -2.55 0.61 -24.67
C ASP A 249 -1.64 -0.63 -24.56
N ASP A 250 -0.43 -0.59 -25.11
CA ASP A 250 0.52 -1.72 -25.03
C ASP A 250 0.84 -2.07 -23.57
N ARG A 251 1.11 -1.04 -22.74
CA ARG A 251 1.40 -1.23 -21.32
C ARG A 251 0.17 -1.65 -20.52
N ALA A 252 -1.01 -1.19 -20.93
CA ALA A 252 -2.27 -1.67 -20.34
C ALA A 252 -2.44 -3.18 -20.58
N GLY A 253 -2.13 -3.66 -21.80
CA GLY A 253 -2.14 -5.08 -22.14
C GLY A 253 -1.17 -5.91 -21.30
N GLU A 254 0.06 -5.44 -21.13
CA GLU A 254 1.05 -6.12 -20.27
C GLU A 254 0.60 -6.19 -18.80
N ALA A 255 0.11 -5.08 -18.25
CA ALA A 255 -0.37 -5.04 -16.86
C ALA A 255 -1.63 -5.91 -16.67
N ALA A 256 -2.51 -5.99 -17.67
CA ALA A 256 -3.68 -6.84 -17.65
C ALA A 256 -3.30 -8.32 -17.68
N GLN A 257 -2.30 -8.70 -18.51
CA GLN A 257 -1.80 -10.07 -18.52
C GLN A 257 -1.24 -10.48 -17.15
N ARG A 258 -0.43 -9.61 -16.52
CA ARG A 258 0.06 -9.86 -15.16
C ARG A 258 -1.06 -10.02 -14.14
N PHE A 259 -2.16 -9.28 -14.29
CA PHE A 259 -3.33 -9.42 -13.43
C PHE A 259 -4.00 -10.80 -13.62
N PHE A 260 -4.14 -11.27 -14.86
CA PHE A 260 -4.68 -12.62 -15.13
C PHE A 260 -3.78 -13.73 -14.60
N ASP A 261 -2.46 -13.58 -14.73
CA ASP A 261 -1.50 -14.54 -14.17
C ASP A 261 -1.62 -14.60 -12.63
N LEU A 262 -1.76 -13.44 -11.99
CA LEU A 262 -2.00 -13.33 -10.55
C LEU A 262 -3.33 -13.95 -10.13
N GLU A 263 -4.40 -13.75 -10.90
CA GLU A 263 -5.70 -14.36 -10.66
C GLU A 263 -5.62 -15.89 -10.71
N SER A 264 -4.88 -16.45 -11.67
CA SER A 264 -4.63 -17.89 -11.75
C SER A 264 -3.94 -18.42 -10.49
N VAL A 265 -2.92 -17.72 -9.98
CA VAL A 265 -2.25 -18.07 -8.72
C VAL A 265 -3.25 -18.00 -7.55
N ALA A 266 -4.00 -16.91 -7.43
CA ALA A 266 -4.98 -16.75 -6.36
C ALA A 266 -6.05 -17.86 -6.37
N LEU A 267 -6.48 -18.31 -7.56
CA LEU A 267 -7.42 -19.42 -7.73
C LEU A 267 -6.84 -20.77 -7.29
N GLN A 268 -5.55 -21.04 -7.56
CA GLN A 268 -4.88 -22.25 -7.09
C GLN A 268 -4.83 -22.33 -5.55
N HIS A 269 -4.65 -21.18 -4.90
CA HIS A 269 -4.61 -21.09 -3.44
C HIS A 269 -6.01 -20.94 -2.79
N ARG A 270 -7.07 -20.80 -3.59
CA ARG A 270 -8.44 -20.50 -3.12
C ARG A 270 -8.96 -21.52 -2.12
N GLU A 271 -8.73 -22.81 -2.35
CA GLU A 271 -9.23 -23.87 -1.46
C GLU A 271 -8.49 -23.90 -0.12
N VAL A 272 -7.17 -23.68 -0.12
CA VAL A 272 -6.37 -23.54 1.10
C VAL A 272 -6.88 -22.35 1.92
N LEU A 273 -7.10 -21.22 1.27
CA LEU A 273 -7.64 -20.03 1.89
C LEU A 273 -9.04 -20.29 2.47
N ARG A 274 -9.93 -20.94 1.71
CA ARG A 274 -11.28 -21.28 2.16
C ARG A 274 -11.29 -22.13 3.42
N LEU A 275 -10.36 -23.09 3.53
CA LEU A 275 -10.20 -23.93 4.72
C LEU A 275 -9.73 -23.12 5.94
N TYR A 276 -8.75 -22.23 5.75
CA TYR A 276 -8.30 -21.34 6.84
C TYR A 276 -9.41 -20.40 7.29
N ILE A 277 -10.16 -19.82 6.36
CA ILE A 277 -11.26 -18.89 6.64
C ILE A 277 -12.36 -19.57 7.46
N THR A 278 -12.80 -20.76 7.04
CA THR A 278 -13.83 -21.51 7.77
C THR A 278 -13.37 -21.87 9.18
N SER A 279 -12.10 -22.25 9.35
CA SER A 279 -11.53 -22.55 10.67
C SER A 279 -11.42 -21.30 11.57
N ALA A 280 -11.02 -20.15 11.04
CA ALA A 280 -10.90 -18.91 11.80
C ALA A 280 -12.27 -18.35 12.23
N SER A 281 -13.28 -18.46 11.36
CA SER A 281 -14.65 -18.06 11.68
C SER A 281 -15.34 -18.94 12.73
N ALA A 282 -14.90 -20.20 12.88
CA ALA A 282 -15.42 -21.10 13.91
C ALA A 282 -14.77 -20.89 15.29
N ALA A 283 -13.62 -20.19 15.34
CA ALA A 283 -12.87 -19.92 16.56
C ALA A 283 -13.16 -18.55 17.19
N ALA A 284 -13.86 -17.66 16.48
CA ALA A 284 -14.30 -16.34 16.92
C ALA A 284 -15.75 -16.38 17.44
#